data_AF-A0A4Z0LU05-F1
#
_entry.id   AF-A0A4Z0LU05-F1
#
_cell.length_a   1.000
_cell.length_b   1.000
_cell.length_c   1.000
_cell.angle_alpha   90.00
_cell.angle_beta   90.00
_cell.angle_gamma   90.00
#
_symmetry.space_group_name_H-M   'P 1'
#
loop_
_entity.id
_entity.type
_entity.pdbx_description
1 polymer ?
#
loop_
_entity_poly.entity_id
_entity_poly.type
_entity_poly.pdbx_seq_one_letter_code
_entity_poly.pdbx_strand_id
1 'polypeptide(L)'
;MATIKDVASMAGVSTATVSRVINQTAWVEPVTRERVEKAMRDLNYRRNAAAIALAKRSGDMLGLLTGNLADPFFARLARGVEDVSRKQQYRLMVCSGGHDEEMEKAGLDFLVNQGCEAIVVHASRLADIELLRYAAH
;
A
#
# COMPACT_ATOMS: atom_id res chain seq x y z
N MET A 1 -13.11 0.02 17.36
CA MET A 1 -11.76 0.57 17.12
C MET A 1 -11.92 2.08 16.94
N ALA A 2 -11.18 2.91 17.68
CA ALA A 2 -11.32 4.38 17.58
C ALA A 2 -10.87 4.87 16.20
N THR A 3 -11.62 5.81 15.63
CA THR A 3 -11.37 6.41 14.31
C THR A 3 -10.77 7.81 14.44
N ILE A 4 -10.26 8.36 13.33
CA ILE A 4 -9.76 9.74 13.31
C ILE A 4 -10.86 10.77 13.62
N LYS A 5 -12.13 10.44 13.35
CA LYS A 5 -13.29 11.26 13.71
C LYS A 5 -13.50 11.30 15.22
N ASP A 6 -13.33 10.18 15.89
CA ASP A 6 -13.47 10.08 17.35
C ASP A 6 -12.37 10.89 18.06
N VAL A 7 -11.14 10.80 17.56
CA VAL A 7 -10.02 11.62 18.04
C VAL A 7 -10.30 13.11 17.82
N ALA A 8 -10.81 13.49 16.65
CA ALA A 8 -11.14 14.89 16.34
C ALA A 8 -12.24 15.43 17.27
N SER A 9 -13.28 14.63 17.52
CA SER A 9 -14.37 14.97 18.42
C SER A 9 -13.89 15.15 19.87
N MET A 10 -13.07 14.22 20.37
CA MET A 10 -12.54 14.29 21.74
C MET A 10 -11.53 15.43 21.93
N ALA A 11 -10.68 15.65 20.93
CA ALA A 11 -9.71 16.74 20.97
C ALA A 11 -10.35 18.11 20.70
N GLY A 12 -11.61 18.17 20.22
CA GLY A 12 -12.32 19.40 19.90
C GLY A 12 -11.73 20.17 18.71
N VAL A 13 -11.33 19.45 17.67
CA VAL A 13 -10.71 20.01 16.45
C VAL A 13 -11.25 19.32 15.19
N SER A 14 -10.91 19.84 14.01
CA SER A 14 -11.25 19.17 12.75
C SER A 14 -10.42 17.91 12.51
N THR A 15 -10.96 16.96 11.73
CA THR A 15 -10.21 15.79 11.26
C THR A 15 -8.96 16.17 10.45
N ALA A 16 -9.00 17.29 9.73
CA ALA A 16 -7.84 17.84 9.02
C ALA A 16 -6.74 18.29 9.99
N THR A 17 -7.10 18.90 11.12
CA THR A 17 -6.14 19.28 12.19
C THR A 17 -5.52 18.05 12.82
N VAL A 18 -6.32 17.03 13.13
CA VAL A 18 -5.80 15.74 13.62
C VAL A 18 -4.83 15.12 12.61
N SER A 19 -5.18 15.13 11.31
CA SER A 19 -4.30 14.66 10.23
C SER A 19 -2.97 15.42 10.18
N ARG A 20 -2.98 16.76 10.35
CA ARG A 20 -1.75 17.58 10.38
C ARG A 20 -0.86 17.25 11.58
N VAL A 21 -1.44 17.03 12.76
CA VAL A 21 -0.68 16.62 13.96
C VAL A 21 -0.06 15.24 13.75
N ILE A 22 -0.88 14.31 13.28
CA ILE A 22 -0.49 12.92 13.02
C ILE A 22 0.63 12.86 11.96
N ASN A 23 0.46 13.50 10.81
CA ASN A 23 1.37 13.42 9.66
C ASN A 23 2.46 14.50 9.64
N GLN A 24 2.47 15.44 10.59
CA GLN A 24 3.43 16.55 10.68
C GLN A 24 3.53 17.41 9.40
N THR A 25 2.43 17.56 8.66
CA THR A 25 2.40 18.21 7.33
C THR A 25 2.28 19.74 7.38
N ALA A 26 1.92 20.31 8.53
CA ALA A 26 1.81 21.76 8.70
C ALA A 26 2.04 22.14 10.17
N TRP A 27 2.35 23.42 10.42
CA TRP A 27 2.45 23.93 11.78
C TRP A 27 1.07 23.88 12.48
N VAL A 28 1.08 23.42 13.73
CA VAL A 28 -0.07 23.34 14.61
C VAL A 28 0.39 23.83 15.97
N GLU A 29 -0.38 24.72 16.59
CA GLU A 29 -0.07 25.26 17.91
C GLU A 29 0.22 24.16 18.93
N PRO A 30 1.23 24.34 19.81
CA PRO A 30 1.61 23.34 20.81
C PRO A 30 0.43 22.88 21.68
N VAL A 31 -0.41 23.82 22.12
CA VAL A 31 -1.60 23.54 22.94
C VAL A 31 -2.59 22.63 22.21
N THR A 32 -2.75 22.84 20.91
CA THR A 32 -3.65 22.03 20.08
C THR A 32 -3.06 20.65 19.82
N ARG A 33 -1.74 20.56 19.62
CA ARG A 33 -1.02 19.29 19.48
C ARG A 33 -1.17 18.43 20.73
N GLU A 34 -0.95 18.99 21.92
CA GLU A 34 -1.10 18.25 23.18
C GLU A 34 -2.51 17.68 23.37
N ARG A 35 -3.55 18.47 23.04
CA ARG A 35 -4.95 17.99 23.10
C ARG A 35 -5.19 16.79 22.19
N VAL A 36 -4.68 16.84 20.96
CA VAL A 36 -4.81 15.73 20.00
C VAL A 36 -4.04 14.50 20.48
N GLU A 37 -2.81 14.66 20.96
CA GLU A 37 -2.00 13.55 21.47
C GLU A 37 -2.62 12.91 22.72
N LYS A 38 -3.21 13.71 23.61
CA LYS A 38 -3.96 13.20 24.76
C LYS A 38 -5.18 12.40 24.33
N ALA A 39 -6.00 12.93 23.42
CA ALA A 39 -7.16 12.20 22.89
C ALA A 39 -6.77 10.89 22.20
N MET A 40 -5.64 10.86 21.48
CA MET A 40 -5.12 9.63 20.89
C MET A 40 -4.72 8.58 21.95
N ARG A 41 -4.07 9.00 23.04
CA ARG A 41 -3.71 8.12 24.16
C ARG A 41 -4.95 7.57 24.87
N ASP A 42 -5.89 8.45 25.20
CA ASP A 42 -7.10 8.10 25.96
C ASP A 42 -8.02 7.14 25.16
N LEU A 43 -8.08 7.31 23.83
CA LEU A 43 -8.84 6.42 22.94
C LEU A 43 -8.08 5.14 22.55
N ASN A 44 -6.84 4.97 23.00
CA ASN A 44 -5.90 3.95 22.49
C ASN A 44 -5.89 3.93 20.95
N TYR A 45 -5.94 5.12 20.35
CA TYR A 45 -6.01 5.27 18.91
C TYR A 45 -4.69 4.81 18.30
N ARG A 46 -4.78 3.78 17.47
CA ARG A 46 -3.68 3.33 16.62
C ARG A 46 -3.99 3.75 15.20
N ARG A 47 -3.01 4.38 14.55
CA ARG A 47 -3.08 4.64 13.11
C ARG A 47 -3.33 3.31 12.40
N ASN A 48 -4.42 3.25 11.66
CA ASN A 48 -4.71 2.11 10.81
C ASN A 48 -3.66 2.06 9.69
N ALA A 49 -2.88 0.98 9.64
CA ALA A 49 -1.86 0.77 8.61
C ALA A 49 -2.45 0.86 7.20
N ALA A 50 -3.71 0.44 6.99
CA ALA A 50 -4.40 0.57 5.71
C ALA A 50 -4.70 2.04 5.35
N ALA A 51 -5.03 2.88 6.32
CA ALA A 51 -5.24 4.32 6.10
C ALA A 51 -3.92 5.08 5.89
N ILE A 52 -2.82 4.62 6.53
CA ILE A 52 -1.47 5.12 6.23
C ILE A 52 -1.07 4.70 4.82
N ALA A 53 -1.27 3.44 4.42
CA ALA A 53 -0.95 2.97 3.07
C ALA A 53 -1.69 3.77 1.99
N LEU A 54 -2.97 4.10 2.25
CA LEU A 54 -3.77 4.94 1.37
C LEU A 54 -3.28 6.40 1.30
N ALA A 55 -2.87 6.99 2.43
CA ALA A 55 -2.36 8.37 2.49
C ALA A 55 -0.88 8.51 2.09
N LYS A 56 -0.13 7.40 2.12
CA LYS A 56 1.31 7.30 1.89
C LYS A 56 1.61 6.51 0.61
N ARG A 57 0.67 6.42 -0.34
CA ARG A 57 0.93 6.12 -1.75
C ARG A 57 1.87 7.20 -2.32
N SER A 58 3.14 7.13 -1.94
CA SER A 58 4.25 7.61 -2.74
C SER A 58 4.25 6.70 -3.96
N GLY A 59 3.73 7.21 -5.07
CA GLY A 59 3.39 6.48 -6.28
C GLY A 59 4.53 5.87 -7.07
N ASP A 60 5.57 5.40 -6.39
CA ASP A 60 6.82 4.97 -7.00
C ASP A 60 7.04 3.47 -6.72
N MET A 61 5.98 2.66 -6.76
CA MET A 61 6.07 1.21 -6.59
C MET A 61 5.30 0.46 -7.68
N LEU A 62 6.02 -0.40 -8.39
CA LEU A 62 5.49 -1.34 -9.39
C LEU A 62 5.55 -2.76 -8.83
N GLY A 63 4.52 -3.54 -9.13
CA GLY A 63 4.46 -4.96 -8.80
C GLY A 63 4.85 -5.83 -9.99
N LEU A 64 5.47 -6.97 -9.74
CA LEU A 64 5.69 -8.03 -10.71
C LEU A 64 5.33 -9.38 -10.10
N LEU A 65 4.31 -10.03 -10.67
CA LEU A 65 3.98 -11.42 -10.38
C LEU A 65 4.59 -12.32 -11.46
N THR A 66 5.44 -13.25 -11.06
CA THR A 66 6.06 -14.25 -11.95
C THR A 66 5.68 -15.67 -11.51
N GLY A 67 5.90 -16.67 -12.36
CA GLY A 67 5.72 -18.08 -11.99
C GLY A 67 6.74 -18.52 -10.93
N ASN A 68 7.93 -18.91 -11.37
CA ASN A 68 9.03 -19.35 -10.51
C ASN A 68 10.28 -18.49 -10.73
N LEU A 69 10.69 -17.70 -9.72
CA LEU A 69 11.87 -16.83 -9.83
C LEU A 69 13.19 -17.58 -10.09
N ALA A 70 13.27 -18.87 -9.79
CA ALA A 70 14.44 -19.69 -10.09
C ALA A 70 14.55 -20.06 -11.58
N ASP A 71 13.48 -19.91 -12.37
CA ASP A 71 13.50 -20.20 -13.79
C ASP A 71 14.23 -19.08 -14.57
N PRO A 72 15.21 -19.40 -15.43
CA PRO A 72 15.91 -18.43 -16.27
C PRO A 72 15.00 -17.56 -17.16
N PHE A 73 13.81 -18.04 -17.52
CA PHE A 73 12.81 -17.25 -18.23
C PHE A 73 12.28 -16.11 -17.36
N PHE A 74 11.82 -16.42 -16.14
CA PHE A 74 11.28 -15.42 -15.22
C PHE A 74 12.35 -14.48 -14.66
N ALA A 75 13.58 -14.96 -14.49
CA ALA A 75 14.71 -14.10 -14.13
C ALA A 75 14.99 -13.03 -15.21
N ARG A 76 14.93 -13.41 -16.49
CA ARG A 76 15.08 -12.47 -17.61
C ARG A 76 13.90 -11.50 -17.72
N LEU A 77 12.68 -11.98 -17.50
CA LEU A 77 11.49 -11.13 -17.44
C LEU A 77 11.63 -10.07 -16.32
N ALA A 78 11.97 -10.50 -15.11
CA ALA A 78 12.15 -9.62 -13.97
C ALA A 78 13.24 -8.58 -14.21
N ARG A 79 14.34 -8.97 -14.86
CA ARG A 79 15.39 -8.03 -15.26
C ARG A 79 14.88 -6.96 -16.22
N GLY A 80 14.11 -7.34 -17.24
CA GLY A 80 13.55 -6.38 -18.20
C GLY A 80 12.62 -5.36 -17.53
N VAL A 81 11.78 -5.81 -16.60
CA VAL A 81 10.90 -4.92 -15.82
C VAL A 81 11.71 -4.03 -14.88
N GLU A 82 12.75 -4.56 -14.21
CA GLU A 82 13.62 -3.79 -13.33
C GLU A 82 14.37 -2.68 -14.08
N ASP A 83 14.93 -2.98 -15.26
CA ASP A 83 15.65 -2.00 -16.07
C ASP A 83 14.75 -0.80 -16.43
N VAL A 84 13.47 -1.03 -16.74
CA VAL A 84 12.49 0.04 -17.03
C VAL A 84 12.08 0.78 -15.76
N SER A 85 11.75 0.04 -14.69
CA SER A 85 11.33 0.61 -13.41
C SER A 85 12.40 1.55 -12.85
N ARG A 86 13.66 1.12 -12.90
CA ARG A 86 14.81 1.90 -12.43
C ARG A 86 15.03 3.17 -13.23
N LYS A 87 14.89 3.13 -14.56
CA LYS A 87 14.98 4.33 -15.41
C LYS A 87 13.92 5.38 -15.05
N GLN A 88 12.73 4.93 -14.67
CA GLN A 88 11.61 5.78 -14.28
C GLN A 88 11.60 6.12 -12.78
N GLN A 89 12.61 5.69 -12.01
CA GLN A 89 12.71 5.90 -10.56
C GLN A 89 11.60 5.23 -9.73
N TYR A 90 10.98 4.18 -10.28
CA TYR A 90 10.06 3.31 -9.55
C TYR A 90 10.81 2.20 -8.82
N ARG A 91 10.32 1.84 -7.64
CA ARG A 91 10.73 0.63 -6.92
C ARG A 91 9.95 -0.57 -7.48
N LEU A 92 10.63 -1.70 -7.67
CA LEU A 92 10.00 -2.93 -8.12
C LEU A 92 9.84 -3.91 -6.95
N MET A 93 8.62 -4.38 -6.72
CA MET A 93 8.31 -5.47 -5.80
C MET A 93 7.99 -6.72 -6.59
N VAL A 94 8.69 -7.82 -6.32
CA VAL A 94 8.57 -9.07 -7.08
C VAL A 94 8.00 -10.17 -6.20
N CYS A 95 6.96 -10.85 -6.70
CA CYS A 95 6.35 -12.02 -6.09
C CYS A 95 6.39 -13.21 -7.06
N SER A 96 6.55 -14.41 -6.50
CA SER A 96 6.50 -15.68 -7.24
C SER A 96 5.19 -16.37 -6.87
N GLY A 97 4.30 -16.54 -7.84
CA GLY A 97 2.99 -17.18 -7.68
C GLY A 97 3.02 -18.70 -7.80
N GLY A 98 4.17 -19.30 -8.13
CA GLY A 98 4.41 -20.73 -7.96
C GLY A 98 3.42 -21.66 -8.67
N HIS A 99 3.04 -21.40 -9.93
CA HIS A 99 2.19 -22.28 -10.77
C HIS A 99 0.94 -22.87 -10.08
N ASP A 100 0.44 -22.22 -9.04
CA ASP A 100 -0.69 -22.63 -8.22
C ASP A 100 -1.66 -21.44 -8.16
N GLU A 101 -2.95 -21.71 -8.32
CA GLU A 101 -3.97 -20.66 -8.44
C GLU A 101 -4.10 -19.84 -7.14
N GLU A 102 -4.06 -20.49 -5.98
CA GLU A 102 -4.18 -19.79 -4.69
C GLU A 102 -2.95 -18.92 -4.43
N MET A 103 -1.76 -19.41 -4.78
CA MET A 103 -0.52 -18.65 -4.65
C MET A 103 -0.46 -17.47 -5.64
N GLU A 104 -0.90 -17.64 -6.89
CA GLU A 104 -1.00 -16.55 -7.87
C GLU A 104 -1.95 -15.45 -7.35
N LYS A 105 -3.13 -15.84 -6.83
CA LYS A 105 -4.10 -14.92 -6.24
C LYS A 105 -3.56 -14.19 -5.01
N ALA A 106 -2.99 -14.92 -4.05
CA ALA A 106 -2.41 -14.34 -2.85
C ALA A 106 -1.26 -13.36 -3.17
N GLY A 107 -0.47 -13.66 -4.20
CA GLY A 107 0.57 -12.78 -4.71
C GLY A 107 0.00 -11.46 -5.27
N LEU A 108 -1.07 -11.54 -6.07
CA LEU A 108 -1.75 -10.34 -6.57
C LEU A 108 -2.34 -9.50 -5.45
N ASP A 109 -3.08 -10.12 -4.53
CA ASP A 109 -3.66 -9.45 -3.36
C ASP A 109 -2.58 -8.76 -2.53
N PHE A 110 -1.43 -9.41 -2.33
CA PHE A 110 -0.29 -8.82 -1.62
C PHE A 110 0.26 -7.58 -2.34
N LEU A 111 0.47 -7.63 -3.66
CA LEU A 111 0.99 -6.50 -4.43
C LEU A 111 0.02 -5.31 -4.43
N VAL A 112 -1.28 -5.57 -4.55
CA VAL A 112 -2.33 -4.54 -4.44
C VAL A 112 -2.34 -3.92 -3.04
N ASN A 113 -2.29 -4.75 -1.99
CA ASN A 113 -2.30 -4.28 -0.60
C ASN A 113 -1.04 -3.48 -0.24
N GLN A 114 0.09 -3.75 -0.87
CA GLN A 114 1.31 -2.94 -0.71
C GLN A 114 1.27 -1.61 -1.45
N GLY A 115 0.18 -1.33 -2.19
CA GLY A 115 -0.03 -0.07 -2.87
C GLY A 115 0.76 0.06 -4.16
N CYS A 116 1.08 -1.04 -4.84
CA CYS A 116 1.61 -0.99 -6.20
C CYS A 116 0.62 -0.25 -7.11
N GLU A 117 1.12 0.68 -7.93
CA GLU A 117 0.27 1.48 -8.84
C GLU A 117 -0.06 0.74 -10.13
N ALA A 118 0.89 -0.07 -10.58
CA ALA A 118 0.72 -0.97 -11.71
C ALA A 118 1.42 -2.28 -11.40
N ILE A 119 0.87 -3.36 -11.95
CA ILE A 119 1.37 -4.72 -11.75
C ILE A 119 1.56 -5.38 -13.11
N VAL A 120 2.76 -5.87 -13.38
CA VAL A 120 3.02 -6.78 -14.49
C VAL A 120 2.76 -8.19 -14.01
N VAL A 121 1.90 -8.93 -14.71
CA VAL A 121 1.44 -10.25 -14.25
C VAL A 121 1.75 -11.29 -15.30
N HIS A 122 2.44 -12.35 -14.89
CA HIS A 122 2.42 -13.63 -15.56
C HIS A 122 1.67 -14.63 -14.67
N ALA A 123 0.45 -14.97 -15.07
CA ALA A 123 -0.38 -15.97 -14.42
C ALA A 123 -0.67 -17.10 -15.42
N SER A 124 -0.57 -18.35 -14.96
CA SER A 124 -0.79 -19.54 -15.79
C SER A 124 -1.95 -20.40 -15.31
N ARG A 125 -2.39 -20.19 -14.06
CA ARG A 125 -3.47 -20.95 -13.43
C ARG A 125 -4.70 -20.10 -13.12
N LEU A 126 -4.53 -18.78 -12.96
CA LEU A 126 -5.67 -17.87 -12.82
C LEU A 126 -6.42 -17.70 -14.15
N ALA A 127 -7.76 -17.77 -14.10
CA ALA A 127 -8.59 -17.46 -15.25
C ALA A 127 -8.60 -15.94 -15.56
N ASP A 128 -8.68 -15.59 -16.85
CA ASP A 128 -8.69 -14.20 -17.32
C ASP A 128 -9.76 -13.34 -16.62
N ILE A 129 -10.92 -13.90 -16.32
CA ILE A 129 -12.01 -13.18 -15.63
C ILE A 129 -11.60 -12.72 -14.23
N GLU A 130 -10.79 -13.51 -13.52
CA GLU A 130 -10.28 -13.15 -12.20
C GLU A 130 -9.19 -12.07 -12.32
N LEU A 131 -8.30 -12.18 -13.30
CA LEU A 131 -7.28 -11.16 -13.59
C LEU A 131 -7.91 -9.80 -13.91
N LEU A 132 -8.98 -9.79 -14.71
CA LEU A 132 -9.69 -8.56 -15.07
C LEU A 132 -10.31 -7.84 -13.88
N ARG A 133 -10.67 -8.55 -12.80
CA ARG A 133 -11.17 -7.91 -11.56
C ARG A 133 -10.11 -7.02 -10.90
N TYR A 134 -8.84 -7.40 -10.99
CA TYR A 134 -7.73 -6.58 -10.47
C TYR A 134 -7.45 -5.34 -11.32
N ALA A 135 -7.80 -5.37 -12.61
CA ALA A 135 -7.62 -4.24 -13.53
C ALA A 135 -8.79 -3.22 -13.50
N ALA A 136 -9.90 -3.57 -12.85
CA ALA A 136 -11.11 -2.74 -12.80
C ALA A 136 -11.11 -1.69 -11.67
N HIS A 137 -10.01 -1.57 -10.93
CA HIS A 137 -9.82 -0.66 -9.79
C HIS A 137 -8.63 0.28 -10.02
#